data_AF-A0A099NWK9-F1
#
_entry.id   AF-A0A099NWK9-F1
#
_cell.length_a   1.000
_cell.length_b   1.000
_cell.length_c   1.000
_cell.angle_alpha   90.00
_cell.angle_beta   90.00
_cell.angle_gamma   90.00
#
_symmetry.space_group_name_H-M   'P 1'
#
loop_
_entity.id
_entity.type
_entity.pdbx_description
1 polymer ?
#
loop_
_entity_poly.entity_id
_entity_poly.type
_entity_poly.pdbx_seq_one_letter_code
_entity_poly.pdbx_strand_id
1 'polypeptide(L)'
;MLYLGISDTHEKQAKIIEALSRKFKLHPNIDLLKIAESCPFNFTGADFYALCSDAMLNAIIRTAGDVDRKLHKYNENRPEEDQLNLRQWFDKVATESDMEVLVSEEDFAKARLDLVASVSEEELKHYLRVRENFEGGKN
;
A
#
# COMPACT_ATOMS: atom_id res chain seq x y z
N MET A 1 -8.65 -17.02 -26.47
CA MET A 1 -8.12 -15.88 -25.69
C MET A 1 -8.74 -15.97 -24.30
N LEU A 2 -7.94 -15.97 -23.23
CA LEU A 2 -8.43 -16.01 -21.84
C LEU A 2 -8.55 -14.57 -21.34
N TYR A 3 -9.74 -14.16 -20.90
CA TYR A 3 -9.94 -12.86 -20.26
C TYR A 3 -9.85 -13.02 -18.74
N LEU A 4 -8.88 -12.35 -18.13
CA LEU A 4 -8.79 -12.21 -16.68
C LEU A 4 -9.49 -10.90 -16.33
N GLY A 5 -10.71 -10.98 -15.81
CA GLY A 5 -11.53 -9.81 -15.55
C GLY A 5 -10.96 -8.89 -14.49
N ILE A 6 -11.25 -7.59 -14.63
CA ILE A 6 -11.07 -6.58 -13.58
C ILE A 6 -12.19 -6.70 -12.53
N SER A 7 -11.95 -6.14 -11.35
CA SER A 7 -12.92 -6.13 -10.25
C SER A 7 -14.09 -5.20 -10.58
N ASP A 8 -15.30 -5.70 -10.43
CA ASP A 8 -16.56 -4.98 -10.65
C ASP A 8 -17.20 -4.49 -9.34
N THR A 9 -16.66 -4.87 -8.17
CA THR A 9 -17.11 -4.39 -6.85
C THR A 9 -15.95 -4.08 -5.92
N HIS A 10 -16.16 -3.17 -4.96
CA HIS A 10 -15.14 -2.81 -3.97
C HIS A 10 -14.80 -3.98 -3.04
N GLU A 11 -15.73 -4.91 -2.78
CA GLU A 11 -15.44 -6.12 -2.00
C GLU A 11 -14.42 -7.02 -2.72
N LYS A 12 -14.53 -7.14 -4.05
CA LYS A 12 -13.54 -7.89 -4.85
C LYS A 12 -12.19 -7.18 -4.87
N GLN A 13 -12.18 -5.85 -4.96
CA GLN A 13 -10.95 -5.05 -4.85
C GLN A 13 -10.30 -5.21 -3.47
N ALA A 14 -11.08 -5.17 -2.38
CA ALA A 14 -10.61 -5.39 -1.03
C ALA A 14 -9.98 -6.79 -0.87
N LYS A 15 -10.57 -7.83 -1.49
CA LYS A 15 -9.97 -9.18 -1.53
C LYS A 15 -8.65 -9.24 -2.30
N ILE A 16 -8.49 -8.45 -3.36
CA ILE A 16 -7.21 -8.34 -4.07
C ILE A 16 -6.16 -7.67 -3.18
N ILE A 17 -6.53 -6.55 -2.54
CA ILE A 17 -5.64 -5.85 -1.60
C ILE A 17 -5.22 -6.80 -0.47
N GLU A 18 -6.17 -7.50 0.16
CA GLU A 18 -5.92 -8.51 1.20
C GLU A 18 -4.94 -9.59 0.72
N ALA A 19 -5.13 -10.12 -0.49
CA ALA A 19 -4.28 -11.18 -1.05
C ALA A 19 -2.85 -10.69 -1.35
N LEU A 20 -2.71 -9.45 -1.82
CA LEU A 20 -1.43 -8.81 -2.12
C LEU A 20 -0.68 -8.39 -0.85
N SER A 21 -1.41 -7.94 0.17
CA SER A 21 -0.86 -7.50 1.46
C SER A 21 -0.69 -8.63 2.47
N ARG A 22 -0.94 -9.90 2.11
CA ARG A 22 -0.94 -11.04 3.06
C ARG A 22 0.35 -11.26 3.85
N LYS A 23 1.48 -10.74 3.35
CA LYS A 23 2.80 -10.83 4.00
C LYS A 23 3.17 -9.55 4.75
N PHE A 24 2.34 -8.51 4.66
CA PHE A 24 2.59 -7.25 5.33
C PHE A 24 2.19 -7.39 6.80
N LYS A 25 2.88 -6.70 7.69
CA LYS A 25 2.34 -6.44 9.01
C LYS A 25 1.43 -5.22 8.88
N LEU A 26 0.13 -5.44 8.92
CA LEU A 26 -0.85 -4.37 8.83
C LEU A 26 -1.14 -3.81 10.22
N HIS A 27 -1.41 -2.52 10.29
CA HIS A 27 -1.87 -1.88 11.52
C HIS A 27 -3.22 -2.50 11.94
N PRO A 28 -3.47 -2.79 13.25
CA PRO A 28 -4.68 -3.47 13.71
C PRO A 28 -6.01 -2.79 13.34
N ASN A 29 -5.97 -1.48 13.16
CA ASN A 29 -7.16 -0.67 12.85
C ASN A 29 -7.35 -0.41 11.35
N ILE A 30 -6.66 -1.14 10.48
CA ILE A 30 -6.78 -0.94 9.03
C ILE A 30 -8.14 -1.44 8.52
N ASP A 31 -8.80 -0.65 7.68
CA ASP A 31 -9.97 -1.06 6.92
C ASP A 31 -9.64 -1.19 5.42
N LEU A 32 -9.47 -2.45 4.96
CA LEU A 32 -9.16 -2.74 3.56
C LEU A 32 -10.33 -2.41 2.61
N LEU A 33 -11.57 -2.45 3.10
CA LEU A 33 -12.73 -2.10 2.28
C LEU A 33 -12.75 -0.60 2.01
N LYS A 34 -12.50 0.21 3.04
CA LYS A 34 -12.38 1.67 2.91
C LYS A 34 -11.26 2.08 1.95
N ILE A 35 -10.12 1.36 1.96
CA ILE A 35 -9.05 1.57 0.96
C ILE A 35 -9.56 1.21 -0.44
N ALA A 36 -10.27 0.08 -0.60
CA ALA A 36 -10.83 -0.34 -1.88
C ALA A 36 -11.87 0.66 -2.43
N GLU A 37 -12.71 1.26 -1.58
CA GLU A 37 -13.68 2.28 -1.97
C GLU A 37 -13.04 3.55 -2.57
N SER A 38 -11.77 3.82 -2.25
CA SER A 38 -11.00 4.91 -2.88
C SER A 38 -10.40 4.56 -4.25
N CYS A 39 -10.50 3.28 -4.65
CA CYS A 39 -9.90 2.76 -5.88
C CYS A 39 -10.91 2.78 -7.04
N PRO A 40 -10.55 3.35 -8.20
CA PRO A 40 -11.36 3.28 -9.41
C PRO A 40 -11.64 1.84 -9.87
N PHE A 41 -12.80 1.60 -10.49
CA PHE A 41 -13.13 0.27 -11.04
C PHE A 41 -12.30 -0.13 -12.26
N ASN A 42 -11.64 0.81 -12.93
CA ASN A 42 -10.70 0.50 -14.00
C ASN A 42 -9.29 0.12 -13.50
N PHE A 43 -9.09 0.01 -12.18
CA PHE A 43 -7.86 -0.57 -11.64
C PHE A 43 -7.75 -2.05 -12.00
N THR A 44 -6.58 -2.41 -12.49
CA THR A 44 -6.17 -3.77 -12.80
C THR A 44 -5.39 -4.37 -11.64
N GLY A 45 -5.05 -5.67 -11.74
CA GLY A 45 -4.16 -6.30 -10.77
C GLY A 45 -2.78 -5.64 -10.67
N ALA A 46 -2.29 -5.00 -11.73
CA ALA A 46 -1.02 -4.27 -11.71
C ALA A 46 -1.13 -2.98 -10.89
N ASP A 47 -2.25 -2.27 -11.01
CA ASP A 47 -2.51 -1.06 -10.22
C ASP A 47 -2.62 -1.40 -8.73
N PHE A 48 -3.32 -2.48 -8.38
CA PHE A 48 -3.38 -2.94 -6.98
C PHE A 48 -2.02 -3.40 -6.45
N TYR A 49 -1.18 -4.01 -7.29
CA TYR A 49 0.19 -4.36 -6.91
C TYR A 49 1.03 -3.11 -6.64
N ALA A 50 0.95 -2.09 -7.51
CA ALA A 50 1.62 -0.81 -7.32
C ALA A 50 1.14 -0.14 -6.02
N LEU A 51 -0.18 -0.03 -5.82
CA LEU A 51 -0.78 0.52 -4.61
C LEU A 51 -0.24 -0.12 -3.33
N CYS A 52 -0.22 -1.46 -3.26
CA CYS A 52 0.25 -2.18 -2.08
C CYS A 52 1.77 -2.02 -1.88
N SER A 53 2.55 -2.06 -2.96
CA SER A 53 4.01 -1.91 -2.91
C SER A 53 4.41 -0.51 -2.45
N ASP A 54 3.74 0.52 -2.97
CA ASP A 54 3.97 1.92 -2.61
C ASP A 54 3.51 2.21 -1.17
N ALA A 55 2.41 1.61 -0.73
CA ALA A 55 1.97 1.69 0.68
C ALA A 55 3.02 1.07 1.63
N MET A 56 3.62 -0.08 1.27
CA MET A 56 4.72 -0.65 2.05
C MET A 56 5.93 0.29 2.09
N LEU A 57 6.32 0.87 0.95
CA LEU A 57 7.43 1.82 0.90
C LEU A 57 7.16 3.07 1.75
N ASN A 58 5.94 3.61 1.69
CA ASN A 58 5.52 4.73 2.52
C ASN A 58 5.62 4.40 4.02
N ALA A 59 5.19 3.20 4.42
CA ALA A 59 5.32 2.74 5.81
C ALA A 59 6.78 2.64 6.25
N ILE A 60 7.67 2.11 5.40
CA ILE A 60 9.12 2.03 5.69
C ILE A 60 9.71 3.43 5.90
N ILE A 61 9.41 4.37 4.99
CA ILE A 61 9.90 5.75 5.08
C ILE A 61 9.38 6.42 6.35
N ARG A 62 8.10 6.22 6.69
CA ARG A 62 7.49 6.77 7.91
C ARG A 62 8.16 6.21 9.17
N THR A 63 8.34 4.89 9.26
CA THR A 63 9.01 4.25 10.40
C THR A 63 10.46 4.73 10.55
N ALA A 64 11.21 4.86 9.46
CA ALA A 64 12.56 5.43 9.50
C ALA A 64 12.56 6.87 10.05
N GLY A 65 11.63 7.70 9.58
CA GLY A 65 11.46 9.07 10.08
C GLY A 65 11.01 9.13 11.55
N ASP A 66 10.22 8.16 12.03
CA ASP A 66 9.87 8.05 13.45
C ASP A 66 11.11 7.75 14.31
N VAL A 67 11.98 6.85 13.85
CA VAL A 67 13.24 6.53 14.54
C VAL A 67 14.15 7.75 14.59
N ASP A 68 14.31 8.48 13.48
CA ASP A 68 15.11 9.70 13.43
C ASP A 68 14.58 10.76 14.41
N ARG A 69 13.26 10.94 14.49
CA ARG A 69 12.62 11.85 15.46
C ARG A 69 12.87 11.42 16.90
N LYS A 70 12.74 10.13 17.20
CA LYS A 70 13.00 9.59 18.55
C LYS A 70 14.46 9.78 18.94
N LEU A 71 15.39 9.53 18.02
CA LEU A 71 16.82 9.74 18.23
C LEU A 71 17.14 11.21 18.49
N HIS A 72 16.62 12.14 17.67
CA HIS A 72 16.82 13.57 17.86
C HIS A 72 16.33 14.01 19.24
N LYS A 73 15.09 13.65 19.61
CA LYS A 73 14.51 13.97 20.91
C LYS A 73 15.29 13.37 22.09
N TYR A 74 15.85 12.17 21.90
CA TYR A 74 16.70 11.54 22.92
C TYR A 74 18.02 12.30 23.11
N ASN A 75 18.62 12.77 22.02
CA ASN A 75 19.88 13.52 22.02
C ASN A 75 19.74 14.98 22.49
N GLU A 76 18.58 15.61 22.28
CA GLU A 76 18.31 17.02 22.67
C GLU A 76 18.66 17.35 24.12
N ASN A 77 18.52 16.38 25.03
CA ASN A 77 18.74 16.57 26.47
C ASN A 77 20.13 16.10 26.93
N ARG A 78 21.07 15.85 26.00
CA ARG A 78 22.37 15.23 26.28
C ARG A 78 23.52 16.12 25.78
N PRO A 79 24.68 16.14 26.48
CA PRO A 79 25.92 16.70 25.95
C PRO A 79 26.28 16.06 24.60
N GLU A 80 26.92 16.82 23.71
CA GLU A 80 27.28 16.35 22.35
C GLU A 80 28.13 15.07 22.37
N GLU A 81 29.02 14.94 23.35
CA GLU A 81 29.87 13.75 23.57
C GLU A 81 29.08 12.47 23.92
N ASP A 82 27.86 12.61 24.45
CA ASP A 82 26.97 11.52 24.87
C ASP A 82 25.81 11.28 23.89
N GLN A 83 25.75 12.03 22.78
CA GLN A 83 24.73 11.85 21.75
C GLN A 83 24.95 10.54 20.99
N LEU A 84 23.85 9.85 20.71
CA LEU A 84 23.87 8.60 19.96
C LEU A 84 23.73 8.88 18.48
N ASN A 85 24.40 8.09 17.64
CA ASN A 85 24.05 7.96 16.24
C ASN A 85 23.01 6.84 16.03
N LEU A 86 22.51 6.71 14.79
CA LEU A 86 21.47 5.72 14.46
C LEU A 86 21.88 4.28 14.80
N ARG A 87 23.13 3.89 14.56
CA ARG A 87 23.61 2.54 14.91
C ARG A 87 23.57 2.31 16.42
N GLN A 88 24.10 3.26 17.19
CA GLN A 88 24.13 3.15 18.65
C GLN A 88 22.73 3.21 19.27
N TRP A 89 21.80 3.92 18.64
CA TRP A 89 20.38 3.91 19.00
C TRP A 89 19.82 2.49 18.92
N PHE A 90 20.01 1.81 17.79
CA PHE A 90 19.55 0.42 17.62
C PHE A 90 20.24 -0.57 18.56
N ASP A 91 21.50 -0.32 18.94
CA ASP A 91 22.22 -1.20 19.86
C ASP A 91 21.83 -1.01 21.33
N LYS A 92 21.41 0.20 21.74
CA LYS A 92 21.28 0.55 23.18
C LYS A 92 19.89 0.95 23.65
N VAL A 93 19.06 1.50 22.76
CA VAL A 93 17.81 2.19 23.16
C VAL A 93 16.59 1.70 22.39
N ALA A 94 16.75 1.35 21.11
CA ALA A 94 15.64 0.95 20.26
C ALA A 94 14.85 -0.23 20.86
N THR A 95 13.56 -0.19 20.61
CA THR A 95 12.58 -1.20 20.98
C THR A 95 12.15 -2.00 19.75
N GLU A 96 11.42 -3.10 19.93
CA GLU A 96 10.84 -3.83 18.80
C GLU A 96 9.97 -2.94 17.89
N SER A 97 9.29 -1.94 18.46
CA SER A 97 8.47 -0.98 17.71
C SER A 97 9.27 -0.10 16.74
N ASP A 98 10.58 0.04 16.95
CA ASP A 98 11.47 0.79 16.07
C ASP A 98 11.93 -0.03 14.86
N MET A 99 11.78 -1.35 14.92
CA MET A 99 12.10 -2.29 13.83
C MET A 99 10.85 -2.78 13.10
N GLU A 100 9.66 -2.60 13.69
CA GLU A 100 8.40 -3.08 13.14
C GLU A 100 7.79 -2.07 12.16
N VAL A 101 7.71 -2.46 10.90
CA VAL A 101 7.01 -1.70 9.88
C VAL A 101 5.55 -2.15 9.84
N LEU A 102 4.67 -1.34 10.43
CA LEU A 102 3.22 -1.51 10.34
C LEU A 102 2.66 -0.64 9.22
N VAL A 103 2.10 -1.26 8.19
CA VAL A 103 1.43 -0.56 7.09
C VAL A 103 0.04 -0.13 7.55
N SER A 104 -0.26 1.17 7.40
CA SER A 104 -1.48 1.81 7.87
C SER A 104 -2.31 2.39 6.72
N GLU A 105 -3.53 2.86 7.02
CA GLU A 105 -4.39 3.54 6.04
C GLU A 105 -3.71 4.81 5.47
N GLU A 106 -2.90 5.51 6.25
CA GLU A 106 -2.18 6.72 5.79
C GLU A 106 -1.22 6.39 4.65
N ASP A 107 -0.53 5.25 4.74
CA ASP A 107 0.44 4.82 3.74
C ASP A 107 -0.24 4.45 2.41
N PHE A 108 -1.41 3.80 2.50
CA PHE A 108 -2.28 3.52 1.35
C PHE A 108 -2.90 4.79 0.76
N ALA A 109 -3.35 5.72 1.60
CA ALA A 109 -3.90 6.98 1.13
C ALA A 109 -2.85 7.78 0.36
N LYS A 110 -1.61 7.83 0.87
CA LYS A 110 -0.49 8.47 0.19
C LYS A 110 -0.16 7.79 -1.14
N ALA A 111 -0.07 6.46 -1.16
CA ALA A 111 0.14 5.70 -2.40
C ALA A 111 -1.00 5.92 -3.42
N ARG A 112 -2.24 5.99 -2.95
CA ARG A 112 -3.42 6.24 -3.80
C ARG A 112 -3.35 7.62 -4.43
N LEU A 113 -2.86 8.66 -3.77
CA LEU A 113 -2.78 10.01 -4.35
C LEU A 113 -1.87 10.07 -5.58
N ASP A 114 -0.77 9.31 -5.57
CA ASP A 114 0.22 9.35 -6.65
C ASP A 114 -0.08 8.37 -7.80
N LEU A 115 -1.02 7.45 -7.59
CA LEU A 115 -1.30 6.37 -8.54
C LEU A 115 -2.36 6.76 -9.58
N VAL A 116 -2.05 6.55 -10.86
CA VAL A 116 -2.99 6.69 -11.99
C VAL A 116 -3.33 5.31 -12.51
N ALA A 117 -4.60 5.09 -12.88
CA ALA A 117 -5.04 3.82 -13.47
C ALA A 117 -4.25 3.51 -14.75
N SER A 118 -3.69 2.31 -14.83
CA SER A 118 -2.93 1.86 -16.01
C SER A 118 -3.77 1.68 -17.28
N VAL A 119 -5.09 1.51 -17.13
CA VAL A 119 -6.04 1.35 -18.24
C VAL A 119 -7.10 2.44 -18.15
N SER A 120 -7.38 3.10 -19.26
CA SER A 120 -8.45 4.11 -19.35
C SER A 120 -9.85 3.49 -19.27
N GLU A 121 -10.86 4.30 -18.95
CA GLU A 121 -12.25 3.83 -18.97
C GLU A 121 -12.71 3.44 -20.39
N GLU A 122 -12.24 4.15 -21.42
CA GLU A 122 -12.53 3.85 -22.81
C GLU A 122 -11.97 2.49 -23.23
N GLU A 123 -10.71 2.20 -22.88
CA GLU A 123 -10.08 0.90 -23.15
C GLU A 123 -10.82 -0.22 -22.42
N LEU A 124 -11.19 0.00 -21.16
CA LEU A 124 -11.97 -0.98 -20.40
C LEU A 124 -13.32 -1.27 -21.07
N LYS A 125 -14.07 -0.23 -21.47
CA LYS A 125 -15.34 -0.38 -22.20
C LYS A 125 -15.15 -1.13 -23.51
N HIS A 126 -14.05 -0.87 -24.22
CA HIS A 126 -13.70 -1.60 -25.44
C HIS A 126 -13.47 -3.09 -25.15
N TYR A 127 -12.67 -3.43 -24.14
CA TYR A 127 -12.44 -4.83 -23.75
C TYR A 127 -13.71 -5.57 -23.34
N LEU A 128 -14.60 -4.92 -22.57
CA LEU A 128 -15.88 -5.50 -22.17
C LEU A 128 -16.77 -5.81 -23.38
N ARG A 129 -16.85 -4.89 -24.35
CA ARG A 129 -17.63 -5.11 -25.59
C ARG A 129 -17.06 -6.26 -26.43
N VAL A 130 -15.74 -6.33 -26.56
CA VAL A 130 -15.08 -7.44 -27.26
C VAL A 130 -15.43 -8.76 -26.57
N ARG A 131 -15.36 -8.82 -25.23
CA ARG A 131 -15.73 -10.00 -24.47
C ARG A 131 -17.18 -10.44 -24.72
N GLU A 132 -18.15 -9.52 -24.66
CA GLU A 132 -19.56 -9.82 -24.92
C GLU A 132 -19.77 -10.43 -26.31
N ASN A 133 -19.12 -9.89 -27.34
CA ASN A 133 -19.22 -10.42 -28.70
C ASN A 133 -18.64 -11.84 -28.84
N PHE A 134 -17.59 -12.17 -28.10
CA PHE A 134 -16.97 -13.50 -28.13
C PHE A 134 -17.69 -14.53 -27.24
N GLU A 135 -18.25 -14.13 -26.09
CA GLU A 135 -19.01 -15.00 -25.19
C GLU A 135 -20.47 -15.19 -25.65
N GLY A 136 -21.07 -14.18 -26.30
CA GLY A 136 -22.43 -14.19 -26.84
C GLY A 136 -22.58 -14.90 -28.19
N GLY A 137 -21.48 -15.30 -28.84
CA GLY A 137 -21.46 -16.04 -30.11
C GLY A 137 -21.76 -17.55 -30.01
N LYS A 138 -22.17 -18.05 -28.84
CA LYS A 138 -22.70 -19.40 -28.66
C LYS A 138 -24.23 -19.39 -28.68
N ASN A 139 -24.82 -19.27 -29.87
CA ASN A 139 -26.17 -19.72 -30.17
C ASN A 139 -26.13 -20.54 -31.45
#